data_AF-A0A416EE20-F1
#
_entry.id   AF-A0A416EE20-F1
#
_cell.length_a   1.000
_cell.length_b   1.000
_cell.length_c   1.000
_cell.angle_alpha   90.00
_cell.angle_beta   90.00
_cell.angle_gamma   90.00
#
_symmetry.space_group_name_H-M   'P 1'
#
loop_
_entity.id
_entity.type
_entity.pdbx_description
1 polymer ?
#
loop_
_entity_poly.entity_id
_entity_poly.type
_entity_poly.pdbx_seq_one_letter_code
_entity_poly.pdbx_strand_id
1 'polypeptide(L)'
;MSYDLMVFERTKAPTTKKEFMAWYEKQMEWEEEHDYQTISVSSPALQNWFMEMKEKFPPMNGEYAPNDDALDDDENLELHMVDYSIGYNVIYAAFSWSVADEAYELMRSLAQKHKVGFFDVSGDDGDIILPDGIMIK
;
A
#
# COMPACT_ATOMS: atom_id res chain seq x y z
N MET A 1 -3.93 10.76 -13.20
CA MET A 1 -4.61 9.77 -12.35
C MET A 1 -3.57 8.77 -11.93
N SER A 2 -3.60 8.29 -10.69
CA SER A 2 -2.73 7.21 -10.18
C SER A 2 -3.41 5.85 -10.35
N TYR A 3 -2.61 4.79 -10.24
CA TYR A 3 -3.09 3.43 -9.99
C TYR A 3 -2.91 3.16 -8.50
N ASP A 4 -4.02 3.05 -7.78
CA ASP A 4 -4.05 3.01 -6.33
C ASP A 4 -4.31 1.60 -5.81
N LEU A 5 -3.54 1.22 -4.80
CA LEU A 5 -3.62 -0.07 -4.13
C LEU A 5 -3.48 0.13 -2.61
N MET A 6 -3.99 -0.82 -1.83
CA MET A 6 -3.89 -0.77 -0.37
C MET A 6 -3.57 -2.14 0.22
N VAL A 7 -2.71 -2.17 1.23
CA VAL A 7 -2.57 -3.33 2.13
C VAL A 7 -3.17 -3.02 3.49
N PHE A 8 -3.68 -4.04 4.17
CA PHE A 8 -4.38 -3.86 5.44
C PHE A 8 -4.11 -4.96 6.47
N GLU A 9 -4.26 -4.60 7.74
CA GLU A 9 -4.23 -5.53 8.85
C GLU A 9 -5.43 -6.47 8.83
N ARG A 10 -5.17 -7.75 8.51
CA ARG A 10 -6.23 -8.77 8.39
C ARG A 10 -7.07 -8.89 9.66
N THR A 11 -6.46 -8.74 10.83
CA THR A 11 -7.16 -8.89 12.12
C THR A 11 -8.07 -7.71 12.46
N LYS A 12 -7.95 -6.61 11.72
CA LYS A 12 -8.70 -5.35 11.91
C LYS A 12 -9.77 -5.16 10.84
N ALA A 13 -9.53 -5.68 9.64
CA ALA A 13 -10.45 -5.54 8.53
C ALA A 13 -11.67 -6.48 8.64
N PRO A 14 -12.87 -6.02 8.24
CA PRO A 14 -14.06 -6.85 8.11
C PRO A 14 -13.92 -7.96 7.08
N THR A 15 -14.82 -8.96 7.15
CA THR A 15 -14.77 -10.16 6.30
C THR A 15 -15.81 -10.21 5.18
N THR A 16 -16.67 -9.21 5.11
CA THR A 16 -17.65 -9.05 4.04
C THR A 16 -17.33 -7.80 3.23
N LYS A 17 -17.59 -7.81 1.92
CA LYS A 17 -17.25 -6.68 1.04
C LYS A 17 -17.91 -5.38 1.49
N LYS A 18 -19.21 -5.44 1.85
CA LYS A 18 -19.97 -4.28 2.31
C LYS A 18 -19.36 -3.64 3.56
N GLU A 19 -19.03 -4.44 4.57
CA GLU A 19 -18.44 -3.91 5.81
C GLU A 19 -17.02 -3.43 5.58
N PHE A 20 -16.26 -4.13 4.73
CA PHE A 20 -14.90 -3.73 4.35
C PHE A 20 -14.91 -2.34 3.69
N MET A 21 -15.81 -2.09 2.74
CA MET A 21 -15.89 -0.77 2.09
C MET A 21 -16.25 0.34 3.07
N ALA A 22 -17.20 0.11 3.97
CA ALA A 22 -17.54 1.09 5.02
C ALA A 22 -16.38 1.32 6.01
N TRP A 23 -15.54 0.31 6.23
CA TRP A 23 -14.32 0.43 7.03
C TRP A 23 -13.22 1.19 6.27
N TYR A 24 -13.02 0.88 4.99
CA TYR A 24 -12.09 1.55 4.09
C TYR A 24 -12.39 3.04 3.98
N GLU A 25 -13.65 3.44 3.78
CA GLU A 25 -14.06 4.85 3.73
C GLU A 25 -13.58 5.63 4.97
N LYS A 26 -13.67 5.04 6.16
CA LYS A 26 -13.16 5.64 7.41
C LYS A 26 -11.64 5.73 7.45
N GLN A 27 -10.93 4.76 6.88
CA GLN A 27 -9.46 4.85 6.80
C GLN A 27 -9.06 6.04 5.91
N MET A 28 -9.82 6.31 4.84
CA MET A 28 -9.57 7.41 3.90
C MET A 28 -9.96 8.80 4.44
N GLU A 29 -10.56 8.89 5.62
CA GLU A 29 -10.78 10.16 6.31
C GLU A 29 -9.47 10.72 6.90
N TRP A 30 -8.45 9.87 7.07
CA TRP A 30 -7.11 10.25 7.54
C TRP A 30 -7.12 11.06 8.85
N GLU A 31 -7.97 10.67 9.81
CA GLU A 31 -8.14 11.37 11.10
C GLU A 31 -7.17 10.94 12.22
N GLU A 32 -6.23 10.03 11.95
CA GLU A 32 -5.22 9.59 12.92
C GLU A 32 -4.25 10.74 13.30
N GLU A 33 -3.84 10.80 14.58
CA GLU A 33 -2.99 11.87 15.11
C GLU A 33 -1.49 11.58 14.89
N HIS A 34 -1.05 11.49 13.63
CA HIS A 34 0.36 11.33 13.23
C HIS A 34 0.62 11.81 11.79
N ASP A 35 1.89 11.83 11.36
CA ASP A 35 2.25 12.02 9.95
C ASP A 35 2.16 10.68 9.21
N TYR A 36 1.38 10.63 8.13
CA TYR A 36 1.17 9.42 7.33
C TYR A 36 2.40 8.94 6.54
N GLN A 37 3.60 9.33 6.96
CA GLN A 37 4.89 9.01 6.35
C GLN A 37 5.75 8.12 7.27
N THR A 38 5.36 7.98 8.55
CA THR A 38 6.15 7.26 9.54
C THR A 38 5.72 5.79 9.64
N ILE A 39 6.52 4.88 9.06
CA ILE A 39 6.21 3.44 9.04
C ILE A 39 6.10 2.80 10.43
N SER A 40 6.78 3.35 11.43
CA SER A 40 6.79 2.78 12.79
C SER A 40 5.44 2.83 13.51
N VAL A 41 4.47 3.62 13.01
CA VAL A 41 3.10 3.67 13.57
C VAL A 41 2.30 2.42 13.25
N SER A 42 2.56 1.78 12.10
CA SER A 42 1.80 0.62 11.63
C SER A 42 2.11 -0.66 12.40
N SER A 43 1.32 -1.70 12.16
CA SER A 43 1.59 -3.04 12.69
C SER A 43 2.95 -3.60 12.24
N PRO A 44 3.52 -4.57 12.97
CA PRO A 44 4.75 -5.25 12.52
C PRO A 44 4.63 -5.93 11.14
N ALA A 45 3.45 -6.42 10.76
CA ALA A 45 3.26 -7.08 9.46
C ALA A 45 3.28 -6.06 8.31
N LEU A 46 2.62 -4.92 8.48
CA LEU A 46 2.65 -3.80 7.53
C LEU A 46 4.04 -3.17 7.45
N GLN A 47 4.75 -3.03 8.57
CA GLN A 47 6.13 -2.58 8.60
C GLN A 47 7.03 -3.50 7.75
N ASN A 48 6.97 -4.82 7.96
CA ASN A 48 7.76 -5.76 7.19
C ASN A 48 7.42 -5.73 5.70
N TRP A 49 6.12 -5.61 5.36
CA TRP A 49 5.68 -5.45 3.98
C TRP A 49 6.28 -4.20 3.33
N PHE A 50 6.22 -3.06 4.00
CA PHE A 50 6.73 -1.78 3.47
C PHE A 50 8.24 -1.83 3.24
N MET A 51 8.97 -2.41 4.20
CA MET A 51 10.44 -2.49 4.12
C MET A 51 10.92 -3.31 2.92
N GLU A 52 10.14 -4.27 2.44
CA GLU A 52 10.45 -4.99 1.19
C GLU A 52 9.89 -4.28 -0.05
N MET A 53 8.70 -3.68 0.05
CA MET A 53 8.07 -2.98 -1.07
C MET A 53 8.92 -1.79 -1.57
N LYS A 54 9.48 -1.02 -0.62
CA LYS A 54 10.28 0.18 -0.92
C LYS A 54 11.56 -0.10 -1.71
N GLU A 55 12.05 -1.34 -1.72
CA GLU A 55 13.25 -1.70 -2.48
C GLU A 55 13.04 -1.59 -4.00
N LYS A 56 11.78 -1.71 -4.44
CA LYS A 56 11.40 -1.53 -5.84
C LYS A 56 10.60 -0.27 -6.07
N PHE A 57 9.75 0.06 -5.11
CA PHE A 57 8.83 1.18 -5.18
C PHE A 57 9.08 2.12 -3.99
N PRO A 58 10.15 2.92 -4.01
CA PRO A 58 10.51 3.76 -2.88
C PRO A 58 9.46 4.85 -2.64
N PRO A 59 9.30 5.35 -1.40
CA PRO A 59 8.35 6.40 -1.11
C PRO A 59 8.80 7.74 -1.70
N MET A 60 7.83 8.57 -2.08
CA MET A 60 8.10 9.96 -2.48
C MET A 60 8.51 10.85 -1.30
N ASN A 61 8.09 10.48 -0.09
CA ASN A 61 8.20 11.31 1.11
C ASN A 61 8.66 10.49 2.32
N GLY A 62 9.13 11.17 3.36
CA GLY A 62 9.51 10.54 4.63
C GLY A 62 10.95 10.03 4.69
N GLU A 63 11.25 9.25 5.73
CA GLU A 63 12.62 8.82 6.08
C GLU A 63 13.31 7.99 4.97
N TYR A 64 12.54 7.25 4.19
CA TYR A 64 13.05 6.33 3.17
C TYR A 64 12.98 6.89 1.74
N ALA A 65 12.62 8.17 1.56
CA ALA A 65 12.59 8.78 0.25
C ALA A 65 14.02 8.91 -0.32
N PRO A 66 14.24 8.60 -1.61
CA PRO A 66 15.52 8.85 -2.27
C PRO A 66 15.88 10.35 -2.20
N ASN A 67 17.18 10.65 -2.15
CA ASN A 67 17.66 12.01 -2.27
C ASN A 67 17.79 12.44 -3.74
N ASP A 68 17.91 13.74 -3.98
CA ASP A 68 18.03 14.32 -5.32
C ASP A 68 19.16 13.67 -6.15
N ASP A 69 20.33 13.42 -5.52
CA ASP A 69 21.45 12.76 -6.20
C ASP A 69 21.08 11.38 -6.77
N ALA A 70 20.27 10.59 -6.05
CA ALA A 70 19.83 9.27 -6.52
C ALA A 70 18.81 9.37 -7.67
N LEU A 71 18.00 10.43 -7.69
CA LEU A 71 17.04 10.68 -8.77
C LEU A 71 17.74 11.14 -10.05
N ASP A 72 18.77 11.97 -9.94
CA ASP A 72 19.59 12.41 -11.07
C ASP A 72 20.35 11.25 -11.73
N ASP A 73 20.72 10.23 -10.95
CA ASP A 73 21.47 9.06 -11.43
C ASP A 73 20.60 7.97 -12.09
N ASP A 74 19.28 7.92 -11.81
CA ASP A 74 18.36 6.91 -12.35
C ASP A 74 17.00 7.49 -12.73
N GLU A 75 16.82 7.79 -14.02
CA GLU A 75 15.54 8.27 -14.58
C GLU A 75 14.37 7.29 -14.38
N ASN A 76 14.62 5.98 -14.19
CA ASN A 76 13.55 5.03 -13.88
C ASN A 76 13.09 5.12 -12.43
N LEU A 77 13.91 5.66 -11.53
CA LEU A 77 13.58 5.78 -10.12
C LEU A 77 12.34 6.66 -9.93
N GLU A 78 12.27 7.80 -10.62
CA GLU A 78 11.11 8.70 -10.59
C GLU A 78 9.81 7.99 -10.97
N LEU A 79 9.85 7.08 -11.96
CA LEU A 79 8.68 6.32 -12.40
C LEU A 79 8.19 5.30 -11.37
N HIS A 80 9.08 4.86 -10.47
CA HIS A 80 8.81 3.88 -9.42
C HIS A 80 8.59 4.52 -8.05
N MET A 81 8.73 5.84 -7.92
CA MET A 81 8.38 6.52 -6.68
C MET A 81 6.86 6.41 -6.44
N VAL A 82 6.49 6.17 -5.18
CA VAL A 82 5.12 5.95 -4.77
C VAL A 82 4.73 6.92 -3.67
N ASP A 83 3.54 7.50 -3.81
CA ASP A 83 2.97 8.29 -2.73
C ASP A 83 2.28 7.36 -1.75
N TYR A 84 2.91 7.18 -0.58
CA TYR A 84 2.40 6.33 0.48
C TYR A 84 1.66 7.15 1.53
N SER A 85 0.52 6.63 1.97
CA SER A 85 -0.16 7.07 3.18
C SER A 85 -0.23 5.90 4.16
N ILE A 86 0.55 6.02 5.24
CA ILE A 86 0.82 4.96 6.20
C ILE A 86 0.01 5.21 7.47
N GLY A 87 -1.07 4.46 7.67
CA GLY A 87 -1.89 4.50 8.88
C GLY A 87 -1.57 3.37 9.85
N TYR A 88 -2.29 3.30 10.97
CA TYR A 88 -2.12 2.23 11.95
C TYR A 88 -2.43 0.84 11.38
N ASN A 89 -3.49 0.75 10.57
CA ASN A 89 -4.05 -0.51 10.10
C ASN A 89 -4.02 -0.69 8.57
N VAL A 90 -3.60 0.33 7.83
CA VAL A 90 -3.52 0.31 6.37
C VAL A 90 -2.24 0.99 5.88
N ILE A 91 -1.75 0.57 4.73
CA ILE A 91 -0.84 1.36 3.91
C ILE A 91 -1.50 1.52 2.54
N TYR A 92 -1.81 2.77 2.18
CA TYR A 92 -2.26 3.14 0.85
C TYR A 92 -1.05 3.53 0.01
N ALA A 93 -1.07 3.13 -1.26
CA ALA A 93 0.05 3.34 -2.17
C ALA A 93 -0.49 3.77 -3.54
N ALA A 94 -0.11 4.97 -3.97
CA ALA A 94 -0.47 5.53 -5.27
C ALA A 94 0.70 5.42 -6.25
N PHE A 95 0.52 4.62 -7.30
CA PHE A 95 1.52 4.35 -8.33
C PHE A 95 1.25 5.13 -9.61
N SER A 96 2.28 5.29 -10.44
CA SER A 96 2.07 5.62 -11.85
C SER A 96 1.38 4.46 -12.57
N TRP A 97 0.46 4.76 -13.50
CA TRP A 97 -0.15 3.74 -14.36
C TRP A 97 0.88 3.00 -15.24
N SER A 98 2.04 3.61 -15.51
CA SER A 98 3.10 2.98 -16.31
C SER A 98 3.69 1.73 -15.65
N VAL A 99 3.52 1.57 -14.34
CA VAL A 99 4.04 0.44 -13.55
C VAL A 99 2.91 -0.36 -12.88
N ALA A 100 1.65 -0.18 -13.31
CA ALA A 100 0.48 -0.76 -12.64
C ALA A 100 0.54 -2.30 -12.53
N ASP A 101 0.85 -3.00 -13.63
CA ASP A 101 0.95 -4.47 -13.64
C ASP A 101 2.04 -4.96 -12.68
N GLU A 102 3.17 -4.27 -12.65
CA GLU A 102 4.31 -4.60 -11.80
C GLU A 102 4.03 -4.34 -10.32
N ALA A 103 3.38 -3.21 -10.03
CA ALA A 103 2.92 -2.84 -8.70
C ALA A 103 1.90 -3.85 -8.16
N TYR A 104 0.90 -4.20 -8.96
CA TYR A 104 -0.14 -5.16 -8.59
C TYR A 104 0.44 -6.53 -8.22
N GLU A 105 1.30 -7.08 -9.08
CA GLU A 105 1.93 -8.39 -8.85
C GLU A 105 2.82 -8.38 -7.60
N LEU A 106 3.66 -7.35 -7.43
CA LEU A 106 4.54 -7.26 -6.27
C LEU A 106 3.74 -7.06 -4.96
N MET A 107 2.77 -6.14 -4.96
CA MET A 107 1.95 -5.88 -3.77
C MET A 107 1.21 -7.13 -3.32
N ARG A 108 0.60 -7.89 -4.24
CA ARG A 108 -0.09 -9.14 -3.91
C ARG A 108 0.85 -10.21 -3.36
N SER A 109 2.00 -10.40 -3.99
CA SER A 109 3.01 -11.35 -3.55
C SER A 109 3.51 -11.03 -2.14
N LEU A 110 3.85 -9.77 -1.88
CA LEU A 110 4.29 -9.32 -0.56
C LEU A 110 3.16 -9.37 0.46
N ALA A 111 1.91 -9.06 0.07
CA ALA A 111 0.77 -9.16 0.98
C ALA A 111 0.61 -10.58 1.53
N GLN A 112 0.67 -11.58 0.65
CA GLN A 112 0.66 -13.00 1.05
C GLN A 112 1.86 -13.35 1.93
N LYS A 113 3.07 -12.95 1.53
CA LYS A 113 4.31 -13.23 2.26
C LYS A 113 4.28 -12.69 3.69
N HIS A 114 3.83 -11.45 3.86
CA HIS A 114 3.79 -10.76 5.16
C HIS A 114 2.47 -10.91 5.90
N LYS A 115 1.54 -11.69 5.35
CA LYS A 115 0.24 -12.03 5.93
C LYS A 115 -0.68 -10.83 6.18
N VAL A 116 -0.60 -9.83 5.30
CA VAL A 116 -1.52 -8.68 5.26
C VAL A 116 -2.55 -8.87 4.16
N GLY A 117 -3.71 -8.24 4.28
CA GLY A 117 -4.70 -8.22 3.21
C GLY A 117 -4.31 -7.25 2.11
N PHE A 118 -4.88 -7.44 0.93
CA PHE A 118 -4.67 -6.63 -0.26
C PHE A 118 -6.00 -6.13 -0.80
N PHE A 119 -6.04 -4.88 -1.25
CA PHE A 119 -7.19 -4.26 -1.89
C PHE A 119 -6.75 -3.51 -3.16
N ASP A 120 -7.32 -3.89 -4.29
CA ASP A 120 -7.17 -3.19 -5.57
C ASP A 120 -8.17 -2.02 -5.62
N VAL A 121 -7.71 -0.83 -5.23
CA VAL A 121 -8.58 0.36 -5.11
C VAL A 121 -9.01 0.88 -6.49
N SER A 122 -8.10 0.79 -7.46
CA SER A 122 -8.33 1.28 -8.83
C SER A 122 -9.00 0.27 -9.75
N GLY A 123 -9.05 -1.01 -9.38
CA GLY A 123 -9.71 -2.06 -10.15
C GLY A 123 -11.24 -1.87 -10.22
N ASP A 124 -11.83 -2.17 -11.38
CA ASP A 124 -13.28 -1.98 -11.65
C ASP A 124 -14.18 -2.69 -10.62
N ASP A 125 -13.78 -3.90 -10.19
CA ASP A 125 -14.53 -4.70 -9.22
C ASP A 125 -14.07 -4.47 -7.78
N GLY A 126 -12.95 -3.79 -7.55
CA GLY A 126 -12.37 -3.56 -6.23
C GLY A 126 -12.00 -4.87 -5.53
N ASP A 127 -11.01 -5.60 -6.05
CA ASP A 127 -10.61 -6.92 -5.53
C ASP A 127 -10.06 -6.82 -4.11
N ILE A 128 -10.74 -7.46 -3.15
CA ILE A 128 -10.28 -7.56 -1.77
C ILE A 128 -9.80 -8.99 -1.52
N ILE A 129 -8.50 -9.15 -1.30
CA ILE A 129 -7.84 -10.45 -1.20
C ILE A 129 -7.25 -10.61 0.21
N LEU A 130 -7.61 -11.72 0.86
CA LEU A 130 -7.10 -12.08 2.16
C LEU A 130 -5.68 -12.68 2.08
N PRO A 131 -4.92 -12.72 3.20
CA PRO A 131 -3.57 -13.29 3.23
C PRO A 131 -3.44 -14.72 2.71
N ASP A 132 -4.49 -15.53 2.80
CA ASP A 132 -4.56 -16.90 2.31
C ASP A 132 -4.93 -17.00 0.82
N GLY A 133 -5.05 -15.85 0.14
CA GLY A 133 -5.42 -15.75 -1.27
C GLY A 133 -6.92 -15.81 -1.54
N ILE A 134 -7.76 -15.92 -0.51
CA ILE A 134 -9.21 -15.93 -0.67
C ILE A 134 -9.70 -14.50 -0.96
N MET A 135 -10.46 -14.36 -2.03
CA MET A 135 -11.13 -13.10 -2.37
C MET A 135 -12.45 -12.96 -1.59
N ILE A 136 -12.67 -11.80 -0.97
CA ILE A 136 -13.95 -11.43 -0.38
C ILE A 136 -14.91 -11.07 -1.51
N LYS A 137 -16.12 -11.63 -1.49
CA LYS A 137 -17.21 -11.33 -2.42
C LYS A 137 -18.21 -10.34 -1.84
#